data_AF-A0AAJ4W3C5-F1
#
_entry.id   AF-A0AAJ4W3C5-F1
#
_cell.length_a   1.000
_cell.length_b   1.000
_cell.length_c   1.000
_cell.angle_alpha   90.00
_cell.angle_beta   90.00
_cell.angle_gamma   90.00
#
_symmetry.space_group_name_H-M   'P 1'
#
loop_
_entity.id
_entity.type
_entity.pdbx_description
1 polymer ?
#
loop_
_entity_poly.entity_id
_entity_poly.type
_entity_poly.pdbx_seq_one_letter_code
_entity_poly.pdbx_strand_id
1 'polypeptide(L)'
;MKQLDTNSIRFSKPVNEKLEKLALGFKRSKKELFIQMVDYFYRSKKDPSDFGDEVLKKELSSGISRIISFIRQQEKDFLLPSFTDIGILKVAITHSNDKLSKIDNYLTKESEVTSSILKNTQNLLTGIKVLIAYQKQKEELKKQFSELLEYYILSREEMGWTTANVKKEQLVEHVRKSLNNM
;
A
#
# COMPACT_ATOMS: atom_id res chain seq x y z
N MET A 1 -7.57 1.41 -97.30
CA MET A 1 -8.68 1.78 -96.39
C MET A 1 -9.09 0.54 -95.62
N LYS A 2 -8.85 0.48 -94.30
CA LYS A 2 -9.31 -0.65 -93.48
C LYS A 2 -10.82 -0.49 -93.28
N GLN A 3 -11.61 -1.51 -93.64
CA GLN A 3 -13.02 -1.59 -93.28
C GLN A 3 -13.15 -1.38 -91.76
N LEU A 4 -13.84 -0.33 -91.36
CA LEU A 4 -14.33 -0.21 -89.98
C LEU A 4 -15.54 -1.13 -89.90
N ASP A 5 -15.37 -2.33 -89.35
CA ASP A 5 -16.48 -3.23 -89.06
C ASP A 5 -17.42 -2.56 -88.06
N THR A 6 -18.45 -1.87 -88.57
CA THR A 6 -19.44 -1.17 -87.76
C THR A 6 -20.55 -2.13 -87.38
N ASN A 7 -20.32 -2.89 -86.31
CA ASN A 7 -21.37 -3.66 -85.66
C ASN A 7 -22.22 -2.71 -84.80
N SER A 8 -23.56 -2.80 -84.93
CA SER A 8 -24.50 -2.01 -84.15
C SER A 8 -25.17 -2.88 -83.08
N ILE A 9 -25.23 -2.38 -81.85
CA ILE A 9 -25.88 -3.05 -80.73
C ILE A 9 -27.15 -2.27 -80.41
N ARG A 10 -28.30 -2.97 -80.40
CA ARG A 10 -29.60 -2.38 -80.06
C ARG A 10 -29.88 -2.59 -78.58
N PHE A 11 -30.30 -1.53 -77.90
CA PHE A 11 -30.72 -1.55 -76.50
C PHE A 11 -31.87 -0.56 -76.30
N SER A 12 -32.58 -0.68 -75.17
CA SER A 12 -33.77 0.12 -74.89
C SER A 12 -33.42 1.59 -74.59
N LYS A 13 -34.39 2.50 -74.80
CA LYS A 13 -34.23 3.93 -74.49
C LYS A 13 -33.77 4.19 -73.04
N PRO A 14 -34.30 3.50 -72.01
CA PRO A 14 -33.82 3.66 -70.63
C PRO A 14 -32.34 3.25 -70.43
N VAL A 15 -31.88 2.24 -71.16
CA VAL A 15 -30.46 1.81 -71.10
C VAL A 15 -29.56 2.87 -71.76
N ASN A 16 -30.04 3.49 -72.84
CA ASN A 16 -29.32 4.60 -73.48
C ASN A 16 -29.13 5.79 -72.54
N GLU A 17 -30.16 6.17 -71.78
CA GLU A 17 -30.08 7.26 -70.81
C GLU A 17 -29.11 6.94 -69.67
N LYS A 18 -29.10 5.70 -69.18
CA LYS A 18 -28.12 5.24 -68.16
C LYS A 18 -26.69 5.27 -68.70
N LEU A 19 -26.47 4.78 -69.92
CA LEU A 19 -25.16 4.78 -70.58
C LEU A 19 -24.67 6.22 -70.81
N GLU A 20 -25.58 7.13 -71.16
CA GLU A 20 -25.26 8.55 -71.34
C GLU A 20 -24.83 9.22 -70.04
N LYS A 21 -25.57 9.00 -68.95
CA LYS A 21 -25.21 9.52 -67.62
C LYS A 21 -23.86 8.97 -67.16
N LEU A 22 -23.58 7.68 -67.36
CA LEU A 22 -22.29 7.06 -67.02
C LEU A 22 -21.15 7.62 -67.88
N ALA A 23 -21.35 7.75 -69.18
CA ALA A 23 -20.35 8.29 -70.10
C ALA A 23 -20.00 9.75 -69.76
N LEU A 24 -21.02 10.57 -69.48
CA LEU A 24 -20.83 11.95 -69.02
C LEU A 24 -20.12 12.01 -67.67
N GLY A 25 -20.50 11.16 -66.70
CA GLY A 25 -19.85 11.09 -65.39
C GLY A 25 -18.35 10.78 -65.47
N PHE A 26 -17.95 9.93 -66.42
CA PHE A 26 -16.54 9.61 -66.66
C PHE A 26 -15.86 10.48 -67.71
N LYS A 27 -16.55 11.49 -68.27
CA LYS A 27 -16.07 12.40 -69.32
C LYS A 27 -15.55 11.66 -70.58
N ARG A 28 -16.28 10.63 -71.01
CA ARG A 28 -15.93 9.77 -72.18
C ARG A 28 -17.09 9.69 -73.15
N SER A 29 -16.82 9.31 -74.40
CA SER A 29 -17.90 8.98 -75.33
C SER A 29 -18.54 7.62 -74.99
N LYS A 30 -19.81 7.43 -75.38
CA LYS A 30 -20.53 6.14 -75.19
C LYS A 30 -19.76 4.96 -75.81
N LYS A 31 -19.12 5.19 -76.97
CA LYS A 31 -18.33 4.18 -77.69
C LYS A 31 -17.06 3.80 -76.92
N GLU A 32 -16.30 4.78 -76.44
CA GLU A 32 -15.07 4.52 -75.67
C GLU A 32 -15.37 3.80 -74.36
N LEU A 33 -16.43 4.24 -73.65
CA LEU A 33 -16.85 3.58 -72.42
C LEU A 33 -17.24 2.12 -72.67
N PHE A 34 -17.99 1.85 -73.75
CA PHE A 34 -18.41 0.50 -74.11
C PHE A 34 -17.21 -0.42 -74.44
N ILE A 35 -16.24 0.05 -75.24
CA ILE A 35 -15.02 -0.72 -75.56
C ILE A 35 -14.27 -1.06 -74.28
N GLN A 36 -14.11 -0.10 -73.38
CA GLN A 36 -13.42 -0.31 -72.10
C GLN A 36 -14.17 -1.27 -71.18
N MET A 37 -15.50 -1.23 -71.17
CA MET A 37 -16.31 -2.21 -70.43
C MET A 37 -16.08 -3.62 -70.96
N VAL A 38 -16.12 -3.82 -72.28
CA VAL A 38 -15.86 -5.12 -72.91
C VAL A 38 -14.45 -5.62 -72.57
N ASP A 39 -13.43 -4.77 -72.71
CA ASP A 39 -12.05 -5.11 -72.34
C ASP A 39 -11.92 -5.43 -70.85
N TYR A 40 -12.59 -4.67 -69.99
CA TYR A 40 -12.59 -4.88 -68.55
C TYR A 40 -13.18 -6.24 -68.16
N PHE A 41 -14.37 -6.58 -68.65
CA PHE A 41 -15.00 -7.88 -68.37
C PHE A 41 -14.24 -9.03 -69.01
N TYR A 42 -13.69 -8.84 -70.21
CA TYR A 42 -12.87 -9.86 -70.86
C TYR A 42 -11.56 -10.15 -70.10
N ARG A 43 -10.92 -9.13 -69.52
CA ARG A 43 -9.69 -9.28 -68.71
C ARG A 43 -9.96 -9.79 -67.31
N SER A 44 -10.97 -9.24 -66.64
CA SER A 44 -11.31 -9.60 -65.26
C SER A 44 -12.02 -10.94 -65.12
N LYS A 45 -12.57 -11.47 -66.24
CA LYS A 45 -13.37 -12.71 -66.28
C LYS A 45 -14.58 -12.70 -65.33
N LYS A 46 -15.00 -11.51 -64.90
CA LYS A 46 -16.17 -11.32 -64.04
C LYS A 46 -17.44 -11.31 -64.87
N ASP A 47 -18.48 -11.93 -64.34
CA ASP A 47 -19.82 -11.80 -64.90
C ASP A 47 -20.39 -10.41 -64.52
N PRO A 48 -20.72 -9.53 -65.49
CA PRO A 48 -21.35 -8.24 -65.21
C PRO A 48 -22.72 -8.36 -64.51
N SER A 49 -23.30 -9.56 -64.47
CA SER A 49 -24.58 -9.86 -63.80
C SER A 49 -24.40 -10.33 -62.35
N ASP A 50 -23.17 -10.65 -61.92
CA ASP A 50 -22.88 -11.14 -60.58
C ASP A 50 -22.59 -9.99 -59.61
N PHE A 51 -23.66 -9.51 -58.97
CA PHE A 51 -23.61 -8.48 -57.94
C PHE A 51 -23.12 -8.99 -56.57
N GLY A 52 -23.02 -10.32 -56.39
CA GLY A 52 -22.72 -10.93 -55.09
C GLY A 52 -21.33 -10.56 -54.58
N ASP A 53 -20.34 -10.54 -55.48
CA ASP A 53 -18.93 -10.29 -55.17
C ASP A 53 -18.66 -8.87 -54.62
N GLU A 54 -19.33 -7.85 -55.17
CA GLU A 54 -19.13 -6.47 -54.70
C GLU A 54 -19.86 -6.21 -53.39
N VAL A 55 -21.06 -6.76 -53.23
CA VAL A 55 -21.83 -6.67 -51.97
C VAL A 55 -21.07 -7.38 -50.85
N LEU A 56 -20.52 -8.56 -51.11
CA LEU A 56 -19.74 -9.33 -50.14
C LEU A 56 -18.47 -8.58 -49.70
N LYS A 57 -17.74 -7.96 -50.64
CA LYS A 57 -16.57 -7.13 -50.30
C LYS A 57 -16.94 -5.91 -49.46
N LYS A 58 -18.06 -5.27 -49.78
CA LYS A 58 -18.56 -4.12 -49.03
C LYS A 58 -18.98 -4.51 -47.61
N GLU A 59 -19.69 -5.62 -47.45
CA GLU A 59 -20.09 -6.15 -46.14
C GLU A 59 -18.88 -6.58 -45.31
N LEU A 60 -17.88 -7.25 -45.90
CA LEU A 60 -16.64 -7.59 -45.21
C LEU A 60 -15.88 -6.35 -44.75
N SER A 61 -15.74 -5.34 -45.61
CA SER A 61 -15.07 -4.08 -45.25
C SER A 61 -15.82 -3.33 -44.15
N SER A 62 -17.16 -3.30 -44.22
CA SER A 62 -18.03 -2.74 -43.19
C SER A 62 -17.91 -3.49 -41.85
N GLY A 63 -17.90 -4.83 -41.90
CA GLY A 63 -17.73 -5.70 -40.74
C GLY A 63 -16.37 -5.50 -40.05
N ILE A 64 -15.28 -5.49 -40.83
CA ILE A 64 -13.93 -5.20 -40.31
C ILE A 64 -13.88 -3.81 -39.66
N SER A 65 -14.47 -2.81 -40.30
CA SER A 65 -14.52 -1.44 -39.75
C SER A 65 -15.29 -1.38 -38.43
N ARG A 66 -16.39 -2.13 -38.31
CA ARG A 66 -17.16 -2.23 -37.07
C ARG A 66 -16.36 -2.91 -35.95
N ILE A 67 -15.64 -4.00 -36.26
CA ILE A 67 -14.77 -4.70 -35.30
C ILE A 67 -13.66 -3.78 -34.81
N ILE A 68 -12.95 -3.10 -35.71
CA ILE A 68 -11.88 -2.16 -35.34
C ILE A 68 -12.44 -1.03 -34.46
N SER A 69 -13.61 -0.50 -34.79
CA SER A 69 -14.24 0.57 -34.00
C SER A 69 -14.61 0.09 -32.60
N PHE A 70 -15.11 -1.14 -32.49
CA PHE A 70 -15.42 -1.77 -31.21
C PHE A 70 -14.16 -1.99 -30.36
N ILE A 71 -13.07 -2.50 -30.94
CA ILE A 71 -11.79 -2.69 -30.23
C ILE A 71 -11.27 -1.34 -29.71
N ARG A 72 -11.27 -0.29 -30.54
CA ARG A 72 -10.86 1.06 -30.13
C ARG A 72 -11.73 1.60 -29.00
N GLN A 73 -13.03 1.33 -29.04
CA GLN A 73 -13.94 1.72 -27.97
C GLN A 73 -13.64 0.96 -26.67
N GLN A 74 -13.38 -0.35 -26.72
CA GLN A 74 -12.96 -1.13 -25.56
C GLN A 74 -11.63 -0.66 -24.98
N GLU A 75 -10.65 -0.35 -25.83
CA GLU A 75 -9.37 0.21 -25.40
C GLU A 75 -9.57 1.52 -24.63
N LYS A 76 -10.40 2.41 -25.16
CA LYS A 76 -10.70 3.70 -24.56
C LYS A 76 -11.49 3.59 -23.26
N ASP A 77 -12.53 2.77 -23.24
CA ASP A 77 -13.49 2.72 -22.13
C ASP A 77 -13.01 1.83 -20.98
N PHE A 78 -12.17 0.83 -21.27
CA PHE A 78 -11.79 -0.17 -20.27
C PHE A 78 -10.29 -0.24 -20.03
N LEU A 79 -9.49 -0.42 -21.09
CA LEU A 79 -8.06 -0.69 -20.92
C LEU A 79 -7.30 0.54 -20.40
N LEU A 80 -7.53 1.72 -20.99
CA LEU A 80 -6.87 2.95 -20.55
C LEU A 80 -7.20 3.32 -19.09
N PRO A 81 -8.47 3.31 -18.65
CA PRO A 81 -8.81 3.51 -17.24
C PRO A 81 -8.15 2.46 -16.33
N SER A 82 -8.19 1.17 -16.70
CA SER A 82 -7.60 0.11 -15.89
C SER A 82 -6.09 0.30 -15.65
N PHE A 83 -5.32 0.67 -16.69
CA PHE A 83 -3.90 0.98 -16.52
C PHE A 83 -3.67 2.20 -15.62
N THR A 84 -4.53 3.21 -15.72
CA THR A 84 -4.47 4.41 -14.88
C THR A 84 -4.75 4.08 -13.42
N ASP A 85 -5.80 3.30 -13.15
CA ASP A 85 -6.20 2.86 -11.82
C ASP A 85 -5.12 2.00 -11.15
N ILE A 86 -4.51 1.08 -11.91
CA ILE A 86 -3.37 0.27 -11.43
C ILE A 86 -2.18 1.18 -11.08
N GLY A 87 -1.91 2.20 -11.89
CA GLY A 87 -0.87 3.19 -11.62
C GLY A 87 -1.12 3.94 -10.30
N ILE A 88 -2.35 4.43 -10.09
CA ILE A 88 -2.77 5.12 -8.87
C ILE A 88 -2.66 4.19 -7.66
N LEU A 89 -3.17 2.96 -7.77
CA LEU A 89 -3.09 1.95 -6.70
C LEU A 89 -1.64 1.64 -6.34
N LYS A 90 -0.74 1.51 -7.31
CA LYS A 90 0.68 1.28 -7.05
C LYS A 90 1.30 2.43 -6.25
N VAL A 91 0.99 3.68 -6.62
CA VAL A 91 1.47 4.87 -5.88
C VAL A 91 0.88 4.93 -4.47
N ALA A 92 -0.41 4.60 -4.32
CA ALA A 92 -1.06 4.56 -3.01
C ALA A 92 -0.42 3.48 -2.10
N ILE A 93 -0.14 2.29 -2.65
CA ILE A 93 0.51 1.19 -1.94
C ILE A 93 1.93 1.57 -1.53
N THR A 94 2.73 2.17 -2.43
CA THR A 94 4.11 2.57 -2.07
C THR A 94 4.11 3.63 -0.98
N HIS A 95 3.20 4.60 -1.03
CA HIS A 95 3.07 5.62 0.01
C HIS A 95 2.57 5.03 1.34
N SER A 96 1.64 4.07 1.30
CA SER A 96 1.17 3.37 2.48
C SER A 96 2.30 2.56 3.13
N ASN A 97 3.08 1.82 2.33
CA ASN A 97 4.23 1.06 2.82
C ASN A 97 5.32 1.95 3.44
N ASP A 98 5.58 3.13 2.87
CA ASP A 98 6.51 4.11 3.47
C ASP A 98 6.02 4.65 4.82
N LYS A 99 4.70 4.86 4.97
CA LYS A 99 4.14 5.23 6.28
C LYS A 99 4.25 4.09 7.28
N LEU A 100 3.93 2.87 6.86
CA LEU A 100 4.02 1.68 7.72
C LEU A 100 5.45 1.43 8.19
N SER A 101 6.45 1.56 7.31
CA SER A 101 7.86 1.40 7.69
C SER A 101 8.32 2.45 8.70
N LYS A 102 7.84 3.70 8.59
CA LYS A 102 8.12 4.75 9.57
C LYS A 102 7.48 4.46 10.93
N ILE A 103 6.25 3.95 10.93
CA ILE A 103 5.56 3.54 12.18
C ILE A 103 6.33 2.39 12.83
N ASP A 104 6.72 1.38 12.05
CA ASP A 104 7.46 0.21 12.55
C ASP A 104 8.80 0.61 13.19
N ASN A 105 9.55 1.49 12.53
CA ASN A 105 10.78 2.05 13.08
C ASN A 105 10.55 2.84 14.37
N TYR A 106 9.48 3.63 14.45
CA TYR A 106 9.12 4.38 15.65
C TYR A 106 8.78 3.44 16.81
N LEU A 107 7.92 2.45 16.58
CA LEU A 107 7.50 1.48 17.59
C LEU A 107 8.69 0.65 18.09
N THR A 108 9.61 0.26 17.20
CA THR A 108 10.83 -0.44 17.59
C THR A 108 11.69 0.40 18.52
N LYS A 109 11.92 1.67 18.16
CA LYS A 109 12.70 2.61 19.00
C LYS A 109 12.01 2.89 20.33
N GLU A 110 10.70 3.06 20.33
CA GLU A 110 9.91 3.26 21.55
C GLU A 110 9.97 2.04 22.48
N SER A 111 9.94 0.83 21.90
CA SER A 111 10.09 -0.43 22.65
C SER A 111 11.45 -0.52 23.35
N GLU A 112 12.53 -0.19 22.65
CA GLU A 112 13.89 -0.15 23.22
C GLU A 112 13.99 0.84 24.38
N VAL A 113 13.47 2.06 24.20
CA VAL A 113 13.46 3.09 25.25
C VAL A 113 12.64 2.61 26.45
N THR A 114 11.44 2.09 26.23
CA THR A 114 10.57 1.56 27.29
C THR A 114 11.24 0.42 28.05
N SER A 115 11.93 -0.50 27.37
CA SER A 115 12.69 -1.58 27.98
C SER A 115 13.81 -1.05 28.90
N SER A 116 14.54 -0.03 28.44
CA SER A 116 15.59 0.60 29.24
C SER A 116 15.05 1.31 30.48
N ILE A 117 13.92 2.01 30.35
CA ILE A 117 13.22 2.67 31.48
C ILE A 117 12.78 1.60 32.48
N LEU A 118 12.16 0.52 32.01
CA LEU A 118 11.65 -0.54 32.87
C LEU A 118 12.77 -1.20 33.68
N LYS A 119 13.94 -1.45 33.05
CA LYS A 119 15.14 -1.94 33.74
C LYS A 119 15.63 -0.95 34.81
N ASN A 120 15.67 0.34 34.48
CA ASN A 120 16.08 1.38 35.43
C ASN A 120 15.09 1.49 36.61
N THR A 121 13.79 1.41 36.34
CA THR A 121 12.75 1.39 37.37
C THR A 121 12.89 0.18 38.29
N GLN A 122 13.19 -1.00 37.76
CA GLN A 122 13.45 -2.20 38.57
C GLN A 122 14.67 -2.02 39.49
N ASN A 123 15.74 -1.42 38.99
CA ASN A 123 16.93 -1.11 39.79
C ASN A 123 16.60 -0.10 40.90
N LEU A 124 15.85 0.96 40.59
CA LEU A 124 15.40 1.94 41.57
C LEU A 124 14.51 1.30 42.65
N LEU A 125 13.55 0.47 42.27
CA LEU A 125 12.70 -0.26 43.21
C LEU A 125 13.53 -1.15 44.15
N THR A 126 14.57 -1.79 43.62
CA THR A 126 15.49 -2.61 44.42
C THR A 126 16.27 -1.74 45.40
N GLY A 127 16.81 -0.61 44.95
CA GLY A 127 17.49 0.36 45.82
C GLY A 127 16.58 0.91 46.93
N ILE A 128 15.33 1.24 46.60
CA ILE A 128 14.33 1.71 47.58
C ILE A 128 14.05 0.63 48.63
N LYS A 129 13.89 -0.65 48.23
CA LYS A 129 13.70 -1.74 49.19
C LYS A 129 14.85 -1.86 50.19
N VAL A 130 16.09 -1.72 49.71
CA VAL A 130 17.28 -1.73 50.56
C VAL A 130 17.28 -0.54 51.53
N LEU A 131 16.96 0.67 51.05
CA LEU A 131 16.87 1.86 51.91
C LEU A 131 15.78 1.72 52.98
N ILE A 132 14.61 1.16 52.64
CA ILE A 132 13.54 0.87 53.60
C ILE A 132 14.02 -0.13 54.66
N ALA A 133 14.76 -1.17 54.27
CA ALA A 133 15.30 -2.15 55.21
C ALA A 133 16.31 -1.51 56.19
N TYR A 134 17.24 -0.70 55.69
CA TYR A 134 18.18 0.05 56.54
C TYR A 134 17.45 1.03 57.47
N GLN A 135 16.43 1.73 56.98
CA GLN A 135 15.65 2.63 57.80
C GLN A 135 14.92 1.88 58.91
N LYS A 136 14.35 0.70 58.62
CA LYS A 136 13.72 -0.15 59.63
C LYS A 136 14.72 -0.64 60.68
N GLN A 137 15.90 -1.09 60.25
CA GLN A 137 16.97 -1.52 61.16
C GLN A 137 17.44 -0.38 62.06
N LYS A 138 17.60 0.83 61.50
CA LYS A 138 17.96 2.03 62.26
C LYS A 138 16.92 2.38 63.32
N GLU A 139 15.63 2.33 62.99
CA GLU A 139 14.57 2.60 63.98
C GLU A 139 14.51 1.53 65.07
N GLU A 140 14.74 0.26 64.73
CA GLU A 140 14.86 -0.83 65.71
C GLU A 140 16.04 -0.60 66.66
N LEU A 141 17.22 -0.27 66.12
CA LEU A 141 18.41 0.00 66.92
C LEU A 141 18.21 1.18 67.88
N LYS A 142 17.57 2.26 67.42
CA LYS A 142 17.20 3.40 68.27
C LYS A 142 16.26 2.97 69.40
N LYS A 143 15.26 2.16 69.09
CA LYS A 143 14.29 1.67 70.09
C LYS A 143 14.99 0.85 71.16
N GLN A 144 15.79 -0.14 70.77
CA GLN A 144 16.54 -0.98 71.69
C GLN A 144 17.51 -0.14 72.54
N PHE A 145 18.18 0.85 71.94
CA PHE A 145 19.10 1.73 72.68
C PHE A 145 18.34 2.60 73.69
N SER A 146 17.17 3.11 73.31
CA SER A 146 16.31 3.88 74.21
C SER A 146 15.83 3.03 75.39
N GLU A 147 15.43 1.77 75.16
CA GLU A 147 15.04 0.83 76.22
C GLU A 147 16.21 0.54 77.18
N LEU A 148 17.41 0.33 76.63
CA LEU A 148 18.62 0.11 77.43
C LEU A 148 19.01 1.34 78.26
N LEU A 149 18.87 2.54 77.69
CA LEU A 149 19.13 3.80 78.38
C LEU A 149 18.13 4.02 79.52
N GLU A 150 16.84 3.79 79.26
CA GLU A 150 15.79 3.91 80.27
C GLU A 150 16.02 2.93 81.43
N TYR A 151 16.36 1.67 81.11
CA TYR A 151 16.75 0.67 82.11
C TYR A 151 17.94 1.13 82.95
N TYR A 152 18.97 1.70 82.31
CA TYR A 152 20.14 2.23 83.01
C TYR A 152 19.77 3.40 83.95
N ILE A 153 18.97 4.35 83.48
CA ILE A 153 18.52 5.50 84.27
C ILE A 153 17.73 5.03 85.49
N LEU A 154 16.69 4.20 85.29
CA LEU A 154 15.86 3.66 86.37
C LEU A 154 16.69 2.86 87.39
N SER A 155 17.53 1.94 86.91
CA SER A 155 18.39 1.13 87.79
C SER A 155 19.36 2.00 88.58
N ARG A 156 19.86 3.09 87.98
CA ARG A 156 20.75 4.04 88.66
C ARG A 156 20.02 4.87 89.71
N GLU A 157 18.78 5.30 89.43
CA GLU A 157 17.96 6.05 90.37
C GLU A 157 17.55 5.21 91.59
N GLU A 158 17.15 3.96 91.37
CA GLU A 158 16.83 3.01 92.45
C GLU A 158 18.02 2.73 93.40
N MET A 159 19.25 2.77 92.87
CA MET A 159 20.45 2.49 93.64
C MET A 159 20.80 3.58 94.68
N GLY A 160 20.31 4.81 94.56
CA GLY A 160 20.56 5.90 95.53
C GLY A 160 22.04 6.26 95.75
N TRP A 161 22.35 7.14 96.72
CA TRP A 161 23.73 7.63 96.96
C TRP A 161 24.61 6.67 97.79
N THR A 162 24.02 5.68 98.48
CA THR A 162 24.71 4.79 99.43
C THR A 162 25.02 3.39 98.89
N THR A 163 24.85 3.13 97.59
CA THR A 163 25.09 1.81 96.99
C THR A 163 26.57 1.46 96.84
N ALA A 164 26.89 0.20 97.15
CA ALA A 164 28.22 -0.40 96.98
C ALA A 164 28.71 -0.35 95.53
N ASN A 165 29.98 0.03 95.32
CA ASN A 165 30.61 0.15 94.00
C ASN A 165 30.45 -1.11 93.11
N VAL A 166 30.45 -2.29 93.72
CA VAL A 166 30.28 -3.58 93.00
C VAL A 166 28.96 -3.64 92.20
N LYS A 167 27.86 -3.10 92.73
CA LYS A 167 26.57 -3.08 92.02
C LYS A 167 26.57 -2.10 90.84
N LYS A 168 27.31 -0.99 90.96
CA LYS A 168 27.48 -0.01 89.88
C LYS A 168 28.30 -0.62 88.74
N GLU A 169 29.36 -1.36 89.06
CA GLU A 169 30.18 -2.07 88.07
C GLU A 169 29.39 -3.14 87.32
N GLN A 170 28.58 -3.93 88.02
CA GLN A 170 27.70 -4.92 87.39
C GLN A 170 26.67 -4.30 86.45
N LEU A 171 26.08 -3.15 86.81
CA LEU A 171 25.17 -2.42 85.94
C LEU A 171 25.88 -1.92 84.67
N VAL A 172 27.08 -1.35 84.81
CA VAL A 172 27.89 -0.90 83.67
C VAL A 172 28.29 -2.07 82.77
N GLU A 173 28.66 -3.21 83.35
CA GLU A 173 29.02 -4.41 82.59
C GLU A 173 27.82 -5.00 81.86
N HIS A 174 26.64 -5.03 82.48
CA HIS A 174 25.39 -5.44 81.82
C HIS A 174 25.09 -4.53 80.63
N VAL A 175 25.13 -3.20 80.80
CA VAL A 175 24.83 -2.26 79.71
C VAL A 175 25.83 -2.41 78.56
N ARG A 176 27.13 -2.55 78.86
CA ARG A 176 28.16 -2.78 77.83
C ARG A 176 27.94 -4.10 77.08
N LYS A 177 27.57 -5.17 77.79
CA LYS A 177 27.29 -6.46 77.17
C LYS A 177 26.03 -6.42 76.31
N SER A 178 24.98 -5.74 76.75
CA SER A 178 23.77 -5.52 75.96
C SER A 178 24.07 -4.72 74.70
N LEU A 179 24.88 -3.66 74.80
CA LEU A 179 25.26 -2.82 73.66
C LEU A 179 26.11 -3.57 72.62
N ASN A 180 26.96 -4.50 73.05
CA ASN A 180 27.73 -5.37 72.16
C ASN A 180 26.88 -6.43 71.44
N ASN A 181 25.68 -6.72 71.94
CA ASN A 181 24.79 -7.73 71.38
C ASN A 181 23.68 -7.13 70.48
N MET A 182 23.71 -5.81 70.26
CA MET A 182 22.80 -5.06 69.37
C MET A 182 23.43 -4.87 68.00
#